data_AF-A0A165IXN3-F1
#
_entry.id   AF-A0A165IXN3-F1
#
_cell.length_a   1.000
_cell.length_b   1.000
_cell.length_c   1.000
_cell.angle_alpha   90.00
_cell.angle_beta   90.00
_cell.angle_gamma   90.00
#
_symmetry.space_group_name_H-M   'P 1'
#
loop_
_entity.id
_entity.type
_entity.pdbx_description
1 polymer ?
#
loop_
_entity_poly.entity_id
_entity_poly.type
_entity_poly.pdbx_seq_one_letter_code
_entity_poly.pdbx_strand_id
1 'polypeptide(L)'
;MAPPAQPQPSSQPADSKRAAAREVIDILQEISTLLDTKLDRTTLSLCVSLIENGVNPEALANVVKELRREGDALRHQRDHDLVYEEDARRGDYSD
;
A
#
# COMPACT_ATOMS: atom_id res chain seq x y z
N MET A 1 24.65 -43.77 -30.24
CA MET A 1 23.89 -42.81 -31.06
C MET A 1 23.11 -41.94 -30.09
N ALA A 2 23.57 -40.70 -29.86
CA ALA A 2 22.92 -39.79 -28.91
C ALA A 2 21.58 -39.29 -29.48
N PRO A 3 20.52 -39.15 -28.68
CA PRO A 3 19.29 -38.54 -29.17
C PRO A 3 19.55 -37.07 -29.58
N PRO A 4 18.89 -36.57 -30.64
CA PRO A 4 19.02 -35.18 -31.04
C PRO A 4 18.55 -34.28 -29.90
N ALA A 5 19.33 -33.23 -29.62
CA ALA A 5 18.98 -32.19 -28.66
C ALA A 5 17.61 -31.62 -29.02
N GLN A 6 16.60 -31.94 -28.22
CA GLN A 6 15.34 -31.22 -28.28
C GLN A 6 15.61 -29.79 -27.76
N PRO A 7 15.31 -28.74 -28.54
CA PRO A 7 15.25 -27.39 -27.99
C PRO A 7 14.07 -27.36 -27.02
N GLN A 8 14.34 -27.34 -25.72
CA GLN A 8 13.32 -27.15 -24.68
C GLN A 8 12.91 -25.66 -24.63
N PRO A 9 11.68 -25.36 -24.19
CA PRO A 9 10.76 -24.42 -24.84
C PRO A 9 11.07 -22.96 -24.53
N SER A 10 10.96 -22.10 -25.55
CA SER A 10 10.92 -20.65 -25.41
C SER A 10 9.65 -20.21 -24.65
N SER A 11 9.77 -19.97 -23.35
CA SER A 11 8.80 -19.22 -22.52
C SER A 11 8.87 -17.73 -22.93
N GLN A 12 8.14 -17.28 -23.95
CA GLN A 12 6.71 -16.91 -24.01
C GLN A 12 6.46 -15.43 -23.62
N PRO A 13 5.67 -14.68 -24.42
CA PRO A 13 5.37 -13.24 -24.23
C PRO A 13 4.70 -12.88 -22.88
N ALA A 14 4.26 -13.87 -22.09
CA ALA A 14 3.70 -13.67 -20.77
C ALA A 14 4.74 -13.16 -19.75
N ASP A 15 5.99 -13.60 -19.86
CA ASP A 15 7.07 -13.16 -18.96
C ASP A 15 7.44 -11.70 -19.24
N SER A 16 7.42 -11.28 -20.51
CA SER A 16 7.62 -9.88 -20.90
C SER A 16 6.53 -8.96 -20.37
N LYS A 17 5.26 -9.38 -20.40
CA LYS A 17 4.14 -8.60 -19.84
C LYS A 17 4.26 -8.44 -18.32
N ARG A 18 4.65 -9.50 -17.62
CA ARG A 18 4.88 -9.45 -16.17
C ARG A 18 6.05 -8.54 -15.80
N ALA A 19 7.13 -8.57 -16.57
CA ALA A 19 8.27 -7.68 -16.38
C ALA A 19 7.86 -6.21 -16.56
N ALA A 20 7.14 -5.89 -17.65
CA ALA A 20 6.65 -4.54 -17.92
C ALA A 20 5.70 -4.02 -16.82
N ALA A 21 4.78 -4.85 -16.33
CA ALA A 21 3.88 -4.46 -15.23
C ALA A 21 4.67 -4.13 -13.95
N ARG A 22 5.75 -4.86 -13.69
CA ARG A 22 6.60 -4.63 -12.52
C ARG A 22 7.36 -3.30 -12.62
N GLU A 23 7.90 -3.02 -13.79
CA GLU A 23 8.59 -1.76 -14.12
C GLU A 23 7.64 -0.56 -13.98
N VAL A 24 6.39 -0.68 -14.46
CA VAL A 24 5.38 0.37 -14.29
C VAL A 24 5.14 0.67 -12.82
N ILE A 25 4.95 -0.36 -11.97
CA ILE A 25 4.76 -0.15 -10.53
C ILE A 25 5.99 0.46 -9.86
N ASP A 26 7.20 0.09 -10.30
CA ASP A 26 8.45 0.65 -9.78
C ASP A 26 8.54 2.15 -10.08
N ILE A 27 8.27 2.55 -11.33
CA ILE A 27 8.25 3.96 -11.76
C ILE A 27 7.17 4.74 -11.00
N LEU A 28 5.96 4.20 -10.89
CA LEU A 28 4.88 4.86 -10.16
C LEU A 28 5.22 5.01 -8.67
N GLN A 29 5.97 4.08 -8.08
CA GLN A 29 6.38 4.18 -6.68
C GLN A 29 7.46 5.24 -6.47
N GLU A 30 8.36 5.42 -7.43
CA GLU A 30 9.33 6.51 -7.42
C GLU A 30 8.61 7.87 -7.49
N ILE A 31 7.64 8.01 -8.41
CA ILE A 31 6.79 9.22 -8.51
C ILE A 31 6.03 9.47 -7.20
N SER A 32 5.41 8.44 -6.64
CA SER A 32 4.69 8.49 -5.36
C SER A 32 5.57 9.00 -4.21
N THR A 33 6.84 8.57 -4.19
CA THR A 33 7.83 8.98 -3.18
C THR A 33 8.25 10.43 -3.38
N LEU A 34 8.53 10.85 -4.63
CA LEU A 34 8.90 12.22 -4.96
C LEU A 34 7.79 13.23 -4.63
N LEU A 35 6.53 12.84 -4.83
CA LEU A 35 5.35 13.66 -4.53
C LEU A 35 4.89 13.54 -3.06
N ASP A 36 5.62 12.77 -2.25
CA ASP A 36 5.33 12.51 -0.85
C ASP A 36 3.88 12.05 -0.56
N THR A 37 3.31 11.24 -1.44
CA THR A 37 1.92 10.77 -1.27
C THR A 37 1.78 9.74 -0.13
N LYS A 38 2.90 9.23 0.37
CA LYS A 38 3.00 8.19 1.40
C LYS A 38 2.24 6.92 1.03
N LEU A 39 2.11 6.58 -0.26
CA LEU A 39 1.54 5.29 -0.67
C LEU A 39 2.65 4.23 -0.66
N ASP A 40 2.46 3.17 0.10
CA ASP A 40 3.31 1.98 0.01
C ASP A 40 3.00 1.20 -1.27
N ARG A 41 3.92 0.32 -1.66
CA ARG A 41 3.84 -0.44 -2.92
C ARG A 41 2.52 -1.22 -3.05
N THR A 42 2.02 -1.77 -1.96
CA THR A 42 0.79 -2.58 -1.96
C THR A 42 -0.42 -1.69 -2.20
N THR A 43 -0.52 -0.58 -1.47
CA THR A 43 -1.61 0.40 -1.65
C THR A 43 -1.59 1.01 -3.03
N LEU A 44 -0.41 1.37 -3.56
CA LEU A 44 -0.28 1.90 -4.91
C LEU A 44 -0.76 0.90 -5.97
N SER A 45 -0.37 -0.38 -5.83
CA SER A 45 -0.80 -1.44 -6.73
C SER A 45 -2.32 -1.64 -6.69
N LEU A 46 -2.93 -1.57 -5.49
CA LEU A 46 -4.38 -1.63 -5.34
C LEU A 46 -5.07 -0.43 -6.00
N CYS A 47 -4.55 0.78 -5.81
CA CYS A 47 -5.08 1.98 -6.46
C CYS A 47 -5.04 1.85 -7.99
N VAL A 48 -3.94 1.36 -8.56
CA VAL A 48 -3.82 1.09 -10.00
C VAL A 48 -4.89 0.09 -10.45
N SER A 49 -5.06 -1.04 -9.76
CA SER A 49 -6.10 -2.01 -10.10
C SER A 49 -7.51 -1.43 -10.01
N LEU A 50 -7.81 -0.59 -9.02
CA LEU A 50 -9.12 0.06 -8.91
C LEU A 50 -9.37 1.01 -10.09
N ILE A 51 -8.36 1.80 -10.47
CA ILE A 51 -8.44 2.72 -11.60
C ILE A 51 -8.60 1.96 -12.93
N GLU A 52 -7.87 0.85 -13.11
CA GLU A 52 -8.02 -0.04 -14.27
C GLU A 52 -9.42 -0.67 -14.35
N ASN A 53 -10.09 -0.86 -13.22
CA ASN A 53 -11.49 -1.32 -13.14
C ASN A 53 -12.51 -0.17 -13.30
N GLY A 54 -12.08 1.05 -13.63
CA GLY A 54 -12.95 2.19 -13.94
C GLY A 54 -13.30 3.06 -12.73
N VAL A 55 -12.66 2.89 -11.59
CA VAL A 55 -12.82 3.80 -10.45
C VAL A 55 -12.21 5.16 -10.78
N ASN A 56 -12.94 6.24 -10.47
CA ASN A 56 -12.45 7.61 -10.66
C ASN A 56 -11.24 7.88 -9.71
N PRO A 57 -10.06 8.30 -10.24
CA PRO A 57 -8.88 8.56 -9.43
C PRO A 57 -9.05 9.67 -8.38
N GLU A 58 -9.82 10.71 -8.67
CA GLU A 58 -10.09 11.83 -7.76
C GLU A 58 -10.97 11.38 -6.58
N ALA A 59 -12.02 10.61 -6.87
CA ALA A 59 -12.87 10.02 -5.84
C ALA A 59 -12.07 9.06 -4.94
N LEU A 60 -11.22 8.21 -5.54
CA LEU A 60 -10.35 7.30 -4.80
C LEU A 60 -9.37 8.07 -3.89
N ALA A 61 -8.78 9.16 -4.39
CA ALA A 61 -7.88 10.00 -3.60
C ALA A 61 -8.60 10.62 -2.38
N ASN A 62 -9.86 11.04 -2.54
CA ASN A 62 -10.65 11.56 -1.43
C ASN A 62 -10.91 10.48 -0.37
N VAL A 63 -11.30 9.27 -0.77
CA VAL A 63 -11.49 8.14 0.15
C VAL A 63 -10.21 7.81 0.92
N VAL A 64 -9.06 7.74 0.22
CA VAL A 64 -7.78 7.46 0.88
C VAL A 64 -7.43 8.55 1.91
N LYS A 65 -7.68 9.81 1.60
CA LYS A 65 -7.46 10.93 2.54
C LYS A 65 -8.37 10.84 3.77
N GLU A 66 -9.65 10.53 3.58
CA GLU A 66 -10.59 10.38 4.69
C GLU A 66 -10.23 9.21 5.60
N LEU A 67 -9.93 8.04 5.04
CA LEU A 67 -9.53 6.87 5.82
C LEU A 67 -8.26 7.11 6.65
N ARG A 68 -7.29 7.85 6.10
CA ARG A 68 -6.08 8.24 6.86
C ARG A 68 -6.43 9.17 8.01
N ARG A 69 -7.24 10.20 7.75
CA ARG A 69 -7.69 11.16 8.79
C ARG A 69 -8.43 10.45 9.92
N GLU A 70 -9.34 9.55 9.59
CA GLU A 70 -10.10 8.78 10.59
C GLU A 70 -9.20 7.81 11.38
N GLY A 71 -8.29 7.12 10.69
CA GLY A 71 -7.32 6.24 11.34
C GLY A 71 -6.43 6.98 12.32
N ASP A 72 -5.97 8.18 11.96
CA ASP A 72 -5.18 9.03 12.85
C ASP A 72 -6.02 9.53 14.03
N ALA A 73 -7.26 9.99 13.81
CA ALA A 73 -8.14 10.43 14.89
C ALA A 73 -8.40 9.31 15.92
N LEU A 74 -8.65 8.09 15.46
CA LEU A 74 -8.87 6.92 16.34
C LEU A 74 -7.62 6.58 17.16
N ARG A 75 -6.43 6.72 16.58
CA ARG A 75 -5.16 6.51 17.31
C ARG A 75 -4.98 7.55 18.40
N HIS A 76 -5.20 8.83 18.08
CA HIS A 76 -5.10 9.91 19.06
C HIS A 76 -6.13 9.75 20.19
N GLN A 77 -7.35 9.35 19.87
CA GLN A 77 -8.39 9.10 20.87
C GLN A 77 -7.99 7.96 21.80
N ARG A 78 -7.49 6.85 21.25
CA ARG A 78 -7.03 5.72 22.07
C ARG A 78 -5.83 6.09 22.95
N ASP A 79 -4.87 6.84 22.42
CA ASP A 79 -3.70 7.25 23.19
C ASP A 79 -4.11 8.22 24.31
N HIS A 80 -5.07 9.11 24.04
CA HIS A 80 -5.69 9.97 25.05
C HIS A 80 -6.37 9.13 26.15
N ASP A 81 -7.22 8.17 25.80
CA ASP A 81 -7.88 7.29 26.78
C ASP A 81 -6.88 6.56 27.68
N LEU A 82 -5.77 6.04 27.12
CA LEU A 82 -4.74 5.32 27.86
C LEU A 82 -3.97 6.22 28.85
N VAL A 83 -3.63 7.45 28.44
CA VAL A 83 -2.93 8.41 29.32
C VAL A 83 -3.81 8.80 30.49
N TYR A 84 -5.11 9.03 30.26
CA TYR A 84 -6.04 9.39 31.31
C TYR A 84 -6.26 8.23 32.29
N GLU A 85 -6.28 6.99 31.80
CA GLU A 85 -6.40 5.81 32.65
C GLU A 85 -5.13 5.58 33.49
N GLU A 86 -3.94 5.88 32.96
CA GLU A 86 -2.69 5.81 33.71
C GLU A 86 -2.61 6.88 34.82
N ASP A 87 -3.00 8.12 34.52
CA ASP A 87 -3.04 9.21 35.51
C ASP A 87 -4.06 8.93 36.62
N ALA A 88 -5.23 8.38 36.29
CA ALA A 88 -6.24 7.96 37.27
C ALA A 88 -5.71 6.88 38.22
N ARG A 89 -4.94 5.90 37.72
CA ARG A 89 -4.31 4.85 38.55
C ARG A 89 -3.17 5.40 39.42
N ARG A 90 -2.50 6.45 38.98
CA ARG A 90 -1.37 7.06 39.70
C ARG A 90 -1.82 7.97 40.84
N GLY A 91 -3.02 8.55 40.74
CA GLY A 91 -3.61 9.44 41.75
C GLY A 91 -4.05 8.76 43.06
N ASP A 92 -4.27 7.44 43.06
CA ASP A 92 -4.73 6.68 44.24
C ASP A 92 -3.61 6.21 45.18
N TYR A 93 -2.34 6.54 44.92
CA TYR A 93 -1.18 6.17 45.75
C TYR A 93 -0.73 7.33 46.66
N SER A 94 -1.63 7.90 47.47
CA SER A 94 -1.28 8.89 48.50
C SER A 94 -2.33 8.94 49.61
N ASP A 95 -2.38 7.89 50.44
CA ASP A 95 -2.86 7.96 51.83
C ASP A 95 -1.87 7.20 52.72
#